data_AF-A0A6V8P1K1-F1
#
_entry.id   AF-A0A6V8P1K1-F1
#
_cell.length_a   1.000
_cell.length_b   1.000
_cell.length_c   1.000
_cell.angle_alpha   90.00
_cell.angle_beta   90.00
_cell.angle_gamma   90.00
#
_symmetry.space_group_name_H-M   'P 1'
#
loop_
_entity.id
_entity.type
_entity.pdbx_description
1 polymer ?
#
loop_
_entity_poly.entity_id
_entity_poly.type
_entity_poly.pdbx_seq_one_letter_code
_entity_poly.pdbx_strand_id
1 'polypeptide(L)'
;HIAVHHIDVDDIKKLLNILDRLVDAGNTVVVIEHNLEVIKMADHILDLGPEGGGKGGYLIAEGTPEEVSQDGDSCTGQFLKRVLARG
;
A
#
# COMPACT_ATOMS: atom_id res chain seq x y z
N HIS A 1 0.50 -12.16 15.45
CA HIS A 1 0.88 -10.75 15.64
C HIS A 1 2.38 -10.63 15.41
N ILE A 2 2.78 -10.28 14.19
CA ILE A 2 4.16 -9.87 13.91
C ILE A 2 4.09 -8.35 13.89
N ALA A 3 4.54 -7.70 14.96
CA ALA A 3 4.59 -6.25 15.05
C ALA A 3 6.04 -5.82 14.84
N VAL A 4 6.33 -5.25 13.67
CA VAL A 4 7.65 -4.71 13.36
C VAL A 4 7.70 -3.29 13.93
N HIS A 5 8.06 -3.19 15.20
CA HIS A 5 7.76 -2.00 16.01
C HIS A 5 8.73 -0.81 15.85
N HIS A 6 9.79 -0.92 15.05
CA HIS A 6 10.64 0.20 14.63
C HIS A 6 11.38 -0.24 13.36
N ILE A 7 10.83 0.08 12.19
CA ILE A 7 11.55 -0.05 10.92
C ILE A 7 12.13 1.33 10.61
N ASP A 8 13.46 1.43 10.58
CA ASP A 8 14.13 2.61 10.04
C ASP A 8 13.72 2.77 8.56
N VAL A 9 13.61 3.99 8.05
CA VAL A 9 13.31 4.26 6.63
C VAL A 9 14.28 3.49 5.72
N ASP A 10 15.52 3.29 6.14
CA ASP A 10 16.50 2.51 5.40
C ASP A 10 16.23 1.00 5.40
N ASP A 11 15.58 0.47 6.43
CA ASP A 11 15.15 -0.93 6.47
C ASP A 11 13.91 -1.16 5.60
N ILE A 12 13.01 -0.17 5.50
CA ILE A 12 11.90 -0.20 4.52
C ILE A 12 12.47 -0.25 3.10
N LYS A 13 13.45 0.60 2.77
CA LYS A 13 14.09 0.59 1.43
C LYS A 13 14.77 -0.74 1.11
N LYS A 14 15.46 -1.36 2.07
CA LYS A 14 16.08 -2.68 1.87
C LYS A 14 15.03 -3.74 1.60
N LEU A 15 13.93 -3.74 2.37
CA LEU A 15 12.81 -4.65 2.15
C LEU A 15 12.22 -4.46 0.75
N LEU A 16 11.93 -3.21 0.37
CA LEU A 16 11.40 -2.85 -0.94
C LEU A 16 12.31 -3.33 -2.07
N ASN A 17 13.63 -3.12 -1.98
CA ASN A 17 14.59 -3.62 -2.97
C ASN A 17 14.58 -5.14 -3.10
N ILE A 18 14.30 -5.89 -2.03
CA ILE A 18 14.18 -7.35 -2.11
C ILE A 18 12.88 -7.73 -2.81
N LEU A 19 11.77 -7.06 -2.49
CA LEU A 19 10.48 -7.32 -3.14
C LEU A 19 10.53 -7.00 -4.64
N ASP A 20 11.17 -5.90 -5.00
CA ASP A 20 11.38 -5.47 -6.39
C ASP A 20 12.14 -6.54 -7.20
N ARG A 21 13.22 -7.08 -6.63
CA ARG A 21 13.98 -8.18 -7.26
C ARG A 21 13.17 -9.47 -7.42
N LEU A 22 12.19 -9.73 -6.56
CA LEU A 22 11.29 -10.87 -6.71
C LEU A 22 10.31 -10.64 -7.86
N VAL A 23 9.80 -9.41 -7.99
CA VAL A 23 8.93 -9.00 -9.11
C VAL A 23 9.71 -9.07 -10.43
N ASP A 24 10.92 -8.53 -10.49
CA ASP A 24 11.82 -8.60 -11.66
C ASP A 24 12.12 -10.04 -12.10
N ALA A 25 12.14 -10.98 -11.15
CA ALA A 25 12.32 -12.40 -11.43
C ALA A 25 11.04 -13.09 -11.95
N GLY A 26 9.96 -12.34 -12.18
CA GLY A 26 8.68 -12.83 -12.70
C GLY A 26 7.71 -13.34 -11.64
N ASN A 27 7.95 -13.05 -10.35
CA ASN A 27 7.04 -13.46 -9.27
C ASN A 27 5.99 -12.38 -9.02
N THR A 28 4.79 -12.80 -8.61
CA THR A 28 3.79 -11.88 -8.04
C THR A 28 3.99 -11.80 -6.53
N VAL A 29 4.12 -10.57 -6.02
CA VAL A 29 4.23 -10.30 -4.59
C VAL A 29 2.96 -9.61 -4.12
N VAL A 30 2.32 -10.16 -3.09
CA VAL A 30 1.14 -9.54 -2.45
C VAL A 30 1.53 -9.17 -1.02
N VAL A 31 1.34 -7.90 -0.67
CA VAL A 31 1.70 -7.35 0.64
C VAL A 31 0.49 -6.67 1.25
N ILE A 32 0.30 -6.85 2.57
CA ILE A 32 -0.68 -6.10 3.35
C ILE A 32 0.09 -5.02 4.11
N GLU A 33 -0.16 -3.76 3.79
CA GLU A 33 0.57 -2.64 4.38
C GLU A 33 -0.33 -1.45 4.73
N HIS A 34 0.16 -0.64 5.67
CA HIS A 34 -0.44 0.63 6.08
C HIS A 34 0.54 1.80 5.93
N ASN A 35 1.80 1.54 5.59
CA ASN A 35 2.79 2.58 5.34
C ASN A 35 2.62 3.17 3.94
N LEU A 36 2.21 4.44 3.87
CA LEU A 36 1.97 5.15 2.61
C LEU A 36 3.22 5.27 1.73
N GLU A 37 4.43 5.29 2.31
CA GLU A 37 5.69 5.32 1.54
C GLU A 37 5.95 4.01 0.79
N VAL A 38 5.40 2.89 1.29
CA VAL A 38 5.43 1.58 0.62
C VAL A 38 4.30 1.50 -0.39
N ILE A 39 3.09 1.86 0.02
CA ILE A 39 1.87 1.78 -0.81
C ILE A 39 2.01 2.62 -2.09
N LYS A 40 2.62 3.80 -2.03
CA LYS A 40 2.81 4.67 -3.21
C LYS A 40 3.70 4.07 -4.29
N MET A 41 4.52 3.07 -3.96
CA MET A 41 5.41 2.41 -4.91
C MET A 41 4.83 1.13 -5.49
N ALA A 42 3.67 0.69 -5.02
CA ALA A 42 3.02 -0.50 -5.55
C ALA A 42 2.53 -0.23 -6.98
N ASP A 43 2.63 -1.22 -7.85
CA ASP A 43 2.05 -1.14 -9.19
C ASP A 43 0.52 -1.18 -9.15
N HIS A 44 -0.04 -1.80 -8.12
CA HIS A 44 -1.47 -2.04 -7.98
C HIS A 44 -1.88 -2.14 -6.50
N ILE A 45 -3.02 -1.55 -6.16
CA ILE A 45 -3.59 -1.48 -4.81
C ILE A 45 -4.98 -2.12 -4.81
N LEU A 46 -5.28 -2.85 -3.72
CA LEU A 46 -6.62 -3.26 -3.35
C LEU A 46 -6.93 -2.64 -1.99
N ASP A 47 -7.80 -1.63 -1.96
CA ASP A 47 -8.21 -0.98 -0.73
C ASP A 47 -9.44 -1.67 -0.15
N LEU A 48 -9.29 -2.22 1.05
CA LEU A 48 -10.34 -2.99 1.72
C LEU A 48 -10.87 -2.23 2.94
N GLY A 49 -12.20 -2.16 3.06
CA GLY A 49 -12.86 -1.39 4.10
C GLY A 49 -14.38 -1.61 4.11
N PRO A 50 -15.17 -0.62 4.57
CA PRO A 50 -14.77 0.69 5.10
C PRO A 50 -14.24 0.63 6.56
N GLU A 51 -14.47 -0.50 7.24
CA GLU A 51 -14.14 -0.71 8.66
C GLU A 51 -13.34 -2.01 8.82
N GLY A 52 -12.80 -2.25 10.03
CA GLY A 52 -12.22 -3.55 10.38
C GLY A 52 -13.27 -4.57 10.85
N GLY A 53 -12.92 -5.86 10.78
CA GLY A 53 -13.75 -6.94 11.31
C GLY A 53 -15.05 -7.14 10.51
N GLY A 54 -16.15 -7.46 11.19
CA GLY A 54 -17.42 -7.85 10.54
C GLY A 54 -18.13 -6.75 9.74
N LYS A 55 -17.65 -5.51 9.81
CA LYS A 55 -18.14 -4.37 9.01
C LYS A 55 -17.23 -4.01 7.83
N GLY A 56 -16.12 -4.74 7.67
CA GLY A 56 -15.20 -4.61 6.56
C GLY A 56 -15.35 -5.72 5.53
N GLY A 57 -14.30 -5.89 4.73
CA GLY A 57 -14.21 -6.96 3.73
C GLY A 57 -14.78 -6.58 2.36
N TYR A 58 -15.12 -5.31 2.16
CA TYR A 58 -15.52 -4.79 0.86
C TYR A 58 -14.31 -4.20 0.14
N LEU A 59 -14.23 -4.44 -1.16
CA LEU A 59 -13.31 -3.74 -2.04
C LEU A 59 -13.86 -2.32 -2.25
N ILE A 60 -13.16 -1.34 -1.70
CA ILE A 60 -13.55 0.07 -1.78
C ILE A 60 -12.98 0.70 -3.04
N ALA A 61 -11.69 0.48 -3.29
CA ALA A 61 -11.00 0.96 -4.47
C ALA A 61 -9.95 -0.06 -4.96
N GLU A 62 -9.69 -0.03 -6.26
CA GLU A 62 -8.74 -0.90 -6.93
C GLU A 62 -8.09 -0.12 -8.08
N GLY A 63 -6.77 -0.30 -8.27
CA GLY A 63 -6.03 0.32 -9.37
C GLY A 63 -4.62 0.74 -8.98
N THR A 64 -4.00 1.62 -9.77
CA THR A 64 -2.69 2.19 -9.43
C THR A 64 -2.78 3.14 -8.22
N PRO A 65 -1.65 3.48 -7.57
CA PRO A 65 -1.62 4.51 -6.53
C PRO A 65 -2.30 5.82 -6.93
N GLU A 66 -2.11 6.27 -8.17
CA GLU A 66 -2.69 7.49 -8.71
C GLU A 66 -4.21 7.36 -8.85
N GLU A 67 -4.69 6.23 -9.37
CA GLU A 67 -6.13 5.97 -9.54
C GLU A 67 -6.84 5.90 -8.19
N VAL A 68 -6.32 5.09 -7.26
CA VAL A 68 -6.88 4.97 -5.90
C VAL A 68 -6.83 6.30 -5.15
N SER A 69 -5.82 7.16 -5.40
CA SER A 69 -5.74 8.48 -4.77
C SER A 69 -6.84 9.46 -5.20
N GLN A 70 -7.54 9.18 -6.30
CA GLN A 70 -8.68 9.98 -6.74
C GLN A 70 -10.02 9.44 -6.23
N ASP A 71 -10.04 8.24 -5.65
CA ASP A 71 -11.24 7.67 -5.06
C ASP A 71 -11.55 8.36 -3.71
N GLY A 72 -12.71 9.01 -3.64
CA GLY A 72 -13.16 9.73 -2.46
C GLY A 72 -13.66 8.84 -1.33
N ASP A 73 -14.10 7.62 -1.64
CA ASP A 73 -14.61 6.65 -0.67
C ASP A 73 -13.47 5.83 -0.07
N SER A 74 -12.32 5.77 -0.74
CA SER A 74 -11.09 5.16 -0.23
C SER A 74 -10.44 5.99 0.88
N CYS A 75 -10.45 5.47 2.11
CA CYS A 75 -9.71 6.06 3.22
C CYS A 75 -8.21 6.13 2.89
N THR A 76 -7.65 5.04 2.35
CA THR A 76 -6.25 4.96 1.92
C THR A 76 -5.95 5.99 0.83
N GLY A 77 -6.80 6.12 -0.19
CA GLY A 77 -6.68 7.06 -1.30
C GLY A 77 -6.59 8.52 -0.85
N GLN A 78 -7.42 8.92 0.11
CA GLN A 78 -7.42 10.28 0.67
C GLN A 78 -6.07 10.67 1.30
N PHE A 79 -5.39 9.72 1.97
CA PHE A 79 -4.06 9.95 2.52
C PHE A 79 -2.96 9.84 1.46
N LEU A 80 -3.09 8.86 0.55
CA LEU A 80 -2.15 8.62 -0.53
C LEU A 80 -2.00 9.85 -1.45
N LYS A 81 -3.11 10.54 -1.73
CA LYS A 81 -3.13 11.81 -2.47
C LYS A 81 -2.18 12.85 -1.91
N ARG A 82 -2.03 12.94 -0.58
CA ARG A 82 -1.14 13.90 0.08
C ARG A 82 0.32 13.50 -0.04
N VAL A 83 0.61 12.20 -0.08
CA VAL A 83 1.98 11.67 -0.20
C VAL A 83 2.47 11.78 -1.64
N LEU A 84 1.62 11.48 -2.62
CA LEU A 84 1.92 11.67 -4.04
C LEU A 84 2.18 13.13 -4.40
N ALA A 85 1.41 14.06 -3.81
CA ALA A 85 1.61 15.50 -4.04
C ALA A 85 2.91 16.08 -3.43
N ARG A 86 3.66 15.30 -2.63
CA ARG A 86 4.92 15.71 -1.98
C ARG A 86 6.17 15.15 -2.68
N GLY A 87 6.01 14.25 -3.65
CA GLY A 87 7.09 13.74 -4.50
C GLY A 87 7.27 14.57 -5.76
#